data_AF-K1RMB7-F1
#
_entry.id   AF-K1RMB7-F1
#
_cell.length_a   1.000
_cell.length_b   1.000
_cell.length_c   1.000
_cell.angle_alpha   90.00
_cell.angle_beta   90.00
_cell.angle_gamma   90.00
#
_symmetry.space_group_name_H-M   'P 1'
#
loop_
_entity.id
_entity.type
_entity.pdbx_description
1 polymer ?
#
loop_
_entity_poly.entity_id
_entity_poly.type
_entity_poly.pdbx_seq_one_letter_code
_entity_poly.pdbx_strand_id
1 'polypeptide(L)'
;MAEYPINKGIGRPVEFKGLKAQYLFIFCGGLLALFVLFVILYMVGIDQWICIGFGAASSSVLVWQTFALNARYGEHGLMKLGGGNKEPSPIPYQPAADHPIIQTETKGRKTMRNTSKMTTLENKFPLLAVEHGCIISKDADITVAFEVELPELYTVTGAEYEAIHGCWCKAIKVLPDFSVVHKQDWFIKERYTPELHKDDMSFLSRSFERHFNERPYLKHTCYLYLTKTTKERNRMQSNFSTLCR
;
A
#
# COMPACT_ATOMS: atom_id res chain seq x y z
N MET A 1 18.53 31.73 -1.15
CA MET A 1 17.69 30.53 -1.35
C MET A 1 18.67 29.37 -1.54
N ALA A 2 18.81 28.48 -0.55
CA ALA A 2 19.71 27.34 -0.68
C ALA A 2 19.03 26.30 -1.58
N GLU A 3 19.63 26.01 -2.73
CA GLU A 3 19.16 24.99 -3.65
C GLU A 3 19.42 23.62 -3.01
N TYR A 4 18.38 22.97 -2.49
CA TYR A 4 18.50 21.61 -1.99
C TYR A 4 18.41 20.66 -3.19
N PRO A 5 19.48 19.92 -3.53
CA PRO A 5 19.40 18.90 -4.57
C PRO A 5 18.46 17.79 -4.09
N ILE A 6 17.23 17.78 -4.61
CA ILE A 6 16.27 16.71 -4.36
C ILE A 6 16.78 15.45 -5.06
N ASN A 7 17.44 14.58 -4.31
CA ASN A 7 17.93 13.29 -4.77
C ASN A 7 16.75 12.32 -4.98
N LYS A 8 16.11 12.41 -6.16
CA LYS A 8 14.94 11.59 -6.57
C LYS A 8 15.18 10.07 -6.63
N GLY A 9 16.39 9.60 -6.27
CA GLY A 9 16.79 8.19 -6.25
C GLY A 9 16.84 7.55 -4.85
N ILE A 10 16.69 8.33 -3.77
CA ILE A 10 16.75 7.79 -2.40
C ILE A 10 15.54 6.87 -2.17
N GLY A 11 15.81 5.58 -1.92
CA GLY A 11 14.79 4.57 -1.64
C GLY A 11 14.28 3.79 -2.86
N ARG A 12 14.76 4.08 -4.08
CA ARG A 12 14.47 3.20 -5.22
C ARG A 12 15.23 1.88 -5.04
N PRO A 13 14.63 0.73 -5.38
CA PRO A 13 15.37 -0.53 -5.43
C PRO A 13 16.56 -0.38 -6.40
N VAL A 14 17.62 -1.15 -6.17
CA VAL A 14 18.75 -1.20 -7.10
C VAL A 14 18.25 -1.69 -8.46
N GLU A 15 18.35 -0.81 -9.46
CA GLU A 15 18.00 -1.08 -10.86
C GLU A 15 19.25 -1.05 -11.71
N PHE A 16 19.51 -2.13 -12.45
CA PHE A 16 20.63 -2.18 -13.39
C PHE A 16 20.09 -2.36 -14.80
N LYS A 17 20.17 -1.30 -15.63
CA LYS A 17 19.69 -1.30 -17.03
C LYS A 17 18.26 -1.85 -17.19
N GLY A 18 17.35 -1.55 -16.25
CA GLY A 18 15.95 -2.00 -16.27
C GLY A 18 15.68 -3.34 -15.57
N LEU A 19 16.70 -4.07 -15.09
CA LEU A 19 16.50 -5.20 -14.17
C LEU A 19 16.29 -4.69 -12.76
N LYS A 20 15.16 -5.07 -12.15
CA LYS A 20 14.86 -4.80 -10.73
C LYS A 20 15.66 -5.74 -9.81
N ALA A 21 15.95 -5.30 -8.58
CA ALA A 21 16.81 -6.00 -7.62
C ALA A 21 16.51 -7.51 -7.43
N GLN A 22 15.24 -7.92 -7.40
CA GLN A 22 14.87 -9.34 -7.23
C GLN A 22 15.36 -10.23 -8.40
N TYR A 23 15.19 -9.77 -9.63
CA TYR A 23 15.64 -10.49 -10.82
C TYR A 23 17.16 -10.45 -10.98
N LEU A 24 17.81 -9.40 -10.48
CA LEU A 24 19.26 -9.30 -10.44
C LEU A 24 19.89 -10.42 -9.60
N PHE A 25 19.32 -10.72 -8.43
CA PHE A 25 19.81 -11.82 -7.60
C PHE A 25 19.62 -13.19 -8.28
N ILE A 26 18.48 -13.41 -8.94
CA ILE A 26 18.22 -14.64 -9.70
C ILE A 26 19.23 -14.78 -10.85
N PHE A 27 19.51 -13.68 -11.55
CA PHE A 27 20.48 -13.65 -12.64
C PHE A 27 21.90 -13.98 -12.17
N CYS A 28 22.38 -13.31 -11.12
CA CYS A 28 23.72 -13.55 -10.57
C CYS A 28 23.86 -14.97 -9.99
N GLY A 29 22.88 -15.43 -9.22
CA GLY A 29 22.88 -16.80 -8.67
C GLY A 29 22.82 -17.86 -9.77
N GLY A 30 22.04 -17.60 -10.82
CA GLY A 30 21.94 -18.44 -12.00
C GLY A 30 23.26 -18.57 -12.77
N LEU A 31 23.96 -17.47 -13.02
CA LEU A 31 25.27 -17.48 -13.65
C LEU A 31 26.31 -18.25 -12.81
N LEU A 32 26.29 -18.07 -11.48
CA LEU A 32 27.19 -18.79 -10.59
C LEU A 32 26.92 -20.29 -10.61
N ALA A 33 25.65 -20.70 -10.62
CA ALA A 33 25.26 -22.11 -10.73
C ALA A 33 25.70 -22.73 -12.07
N LEU A 34 25.54 -22.00 -13.18
CA LEU A 34 26.02 -22.45 -14.50
C LEU A 34 27.54 -22.58 -14.55
N PHE A 35 28.27 -21.66 -13.93
CA PHE A 35 29.72 -21.75 -13.82
C PHE A 35 30.15 -23.00 -13.05
N VAL A 36 29.53 -23.28 -11.90
CA VAL A 36 29.81 -24.49 -11.10
C VAL A 36 29.48 -25.75 -11.89
N LEU A 37 28.33 -25.78 -12.58
CA LEU A 37 27.93 -26.91 -13.41
C LEU A 37 28.92 -27.16 -14.56
N PHE A 38 29.40 -26.10 -15.21
CA PHE A 38 30.43 -26.21 -16.24
C PHE A 38 31.73 -26.82 -15.70
N VAL A 39 32.19 -26.39 -14.52
CA VAL A 39 33.38 -26.96 -13.87
C VAL A 39 33.19 -28.44 -13.57
N ILE A 40 32.01 -28.85 -13.09
CA ILE A 40 31.70 -30.26 -12.82
C ILE A 40 31.72 -31.08 -14.11
N LEU A 41 31.06 -30.61 -15.18
CA LEU A 41 31.03 -31.31 -16.47
C LEU A 41 32.44 -31.48 -17.06
N TYR A 42 33.28 -30.46 -16.90
CA TYR A 42 34.69 -30.52 -17.31
C TYR A 42 35.49 -31.54 -16.50
N MET A 43 35.32 -31.57 -15.16
CA MET A 43 35.98 -32.54 -14.28
C MET A 43 35.56 -34.00 -14.55
N VAL A 44 34.36 -34.22 -15.07
CA VAL A 44 33.85 -35.55 -15.47
C VAL A 44 34.49 -36.04 -16.79
N GLY A 45 35.24 -35.19 -17.49
CA GLY A 45 35.95 -35.55 -18.73
C GLY A 45 35.07 -35.50 -19.98
N ILE A 46 33.98 -34.73 -19.94
CA ILE A 46 33.14 -34.49 -21.11
C ILE A 46 33.90 -33.63 -22.13
N ASP A 47 33.69 -33.92 -23.41
CA ASP A 47 34.29 -33.17 -24.51
C ASP A 47 34.07 -31.65 -24.38
N GLN A 48 35.13 -30.89 -24.66
CA GLN A 48 35.16 -29.45 -24.46
C GLN A 48 34.13 -28.71 -25.34
N TRP A 49 33.85 -29.20 -26.55
CA TRP A 49 32.86 -28.57 -27.43
C TRP A 49 31.44 -28.76 -26.92
N ILE A 50 31.16 -29.93 -26.34
CA ILE A 50 29.86 -30.21 -25.69
C ILE A 50 29.67 -29.29 -24.49
N CYS A 51 30.70 -29.11 -23.66
CA CYS A 51 30.66 -28.20 -22.51
C CYS A 51 30.43 -26.74 -22.93
N ILE A 52 31.10 -26.28 -23.98
CA ILE A 52 30.94 -24.92 -24.51
C ILE A 52 29.52 -24.72 -25.08
N GLY A 53 29.04 -25.68 -25.88
CA GLY A 53 27.69 -25.62 -26.45
C GLY A 53 26.61 -25.58 -25.37
N PHE A 54 26.73 -26.44 -24.36
CA PHE A 54 25.82 -26.46 -23.21
C PHE A 54 25.88 -25.16 -22.39
N GLY A 55 27.09 -24.63 -22.14
CA GLY A 55 27.27 -23.37 -21.42
C GLY A 55 26.65 -22.17 -22.16
N ALA A 56 26.86 -22.07 -23.47
CA ALA A 56 26.29 -20.99 -24.28
C ALA A 56 24.76 -21.08 -24.35
N ALA A 57 24.21 -22.28 -24.57
CA ALA A 57 22.77 -22.50 -24.63
C ALA A 57 22.10 -22.18 -23.27
N SER A 58 22.63 -22.73 -22.18
CA SER A 58 22.08 -22.53 -20.84
C SER A 58 22.16 -21.06 -20.37
N SER A 59 23.27 -20.37 -20.64
CA SER A 59 23.42 -18.94 -20.34
C SER A 59 22.42 -18.09 -21.13
N SER A 60 22.22 -18.39 -22.42
CA SER A 60 21.25 -17.68 -23.27
C SER A 60 19.81 -17.86 -22.77
N VAL A 61 19.45 -19.09 -22.36
CA VAL A 61 18.13 -19.38 -21.76
C VAL A 61 17.96 -18.64 -20.44
N LEU A 62 19.00 -18.58 -19.60
CA LEU A 62 18.94 -17.90 -18.30
C LEU A 62 18.74 -16.38 -18.44
N VAL A 63 19.46 -15.75 -19.38
CA VAL A 63 19.26 -14.33 -19.71
C VAL A 63 17.84 -14.11 -20.22
N TRP A 64 17.37 -14.93 -21.18
CA TRP A 64 16.03 -14.78 -21.73
C TRP A 64 14.94 -14.94 -20.67
N GLN A 65 15.04 -15.97 -19.82
CA GLN A 65 14.09 -16.21 -18.72
C GLN A 65 14.07 -15.06 -17.71
N THR A 66 15.24 -14.56 -17.29
CA THR A 66 15.31 -13.46 -16.30
C THR A 66 14.70 -12.16 -16.84
N PHE A 67 14.98 -11.81 -18.10
CA PHE A 67 14.36 -10.64 -18.74
C PHE A 67 12.86 -10.83 -19.01
N ALA A 68 12.43 -12.01 -19.43
CA ALA A 68 11.01 -12.32 -19.64
C ALA A 68 10.22 -12.24 -18.33
N LEU A 69 10.78 -12.75 -17.23
CA LEU A 69 10.18 -12.66 -15.90
C LEU A 69 10.15 -11.22 -15.38
N ASN A 70 11.21 -10.44 -15.59
CA ASN A 70 11.28 -9.03 -15.24
C ASN A 70 10.20 -8.21 -15.98
N ALA A 71 10.01 -8.46 -17.28
CA ALA A 71 9.00 -7.77 -18.10
C ALA A 71 7.56 -8.19 -17.74
N ARG A 72 7.33 -9.46 -17.41
CA ARG A 72 5.99 -9.99 -17.13
C ARG A 72 5.46 -9.62 -15.74
N TYR A 73 6.33 -9.57 -14.74
CA TYR A 73 5.91 -9.46 -13.34
C TYR A 73 6.35 -8.15 -12.67
N GLY A 74 7.38 -7.46 -13.19
CA GLY A 74 7.85 -6.20 -12.62
C GLY A 74 8.34 -6.33 -11.17
N GLU A 75 8.60 -5.20 -10.49
CA GLU A 75 9.29 -5.16 -9.20
C GLU A 75 8.67 -5.99 -8.06
N HIS A 76 7.33 -6.10 -8.05
CA HIS A 76 6.60 -6.79 -6.98
C HIS A 76 5.85 -8.04 -7.47
N GLY A 77 5.91 -8.40 -8.75
CA GLY A 77 5.03 -9.46 -9.27
C GLY A 77 5.37 -10.85 -8.78
N LEU A 78 6.65 -11.17 -8.56
CA LEU A 78 7.06 -12.43 -7.92
C LEU A 78 6.58 -12.52 -6.47
N MET A 79 6.66 -11.41 -5.72
CA MET A 79 6.12 -11.34 -4.36
C MET A 79 4.60 -11.47 -4.32
N LYS A 80 3.90 -10.86 -5.29
CA LYS A 80 2.44 -10.98 -5.43
C LYS A 80 2.01 -12.39 -5.84
N LEU A 81 2.75 -13.07 -6.72
CA LEU A 81 2.52 -14.47 -7.06
C LEU A 81 2.68 -15.39 -5.84
N GLY A 82 3.71 -15.17 -5.02
CA GLY A 82 3.87 -15.89 -3.75
C GLY A 82 2.76 -15.59 -2.74
N GLY A 83 2.12 -14.43 -2.86
CA GLY A 83 0.97 -14.01 -2.05
C GLY A 83 -0.40 -14.42 -2.57
N GLY A 84 -0.53 -14.81 -3.84
CA GLY A 84 -1.83 -15.14 -4.47
C GLY A 84 -2.52 -16.36 -3.88
N ASN A 85 -1.77 -17.29 -3.27
CA ASN A 85 -2.35 -18.41 -2.52
C ASN A 85 -2.83 -18.02 -1.11
N LYS A 86 -2.71 -16.74 -0.74
CA LYS A 86 -3.19 -16.16 0.53
C LYS A 86 -4.22 -15.06 0.29
N GLU A 87 -4.95 -15.14 -0.82
CA GLU A 87 -6.08 -14.26 -1.09
C GLU A 87 -7.16 -14.52 -0.02
N PRO A 88 -7.60 -13.50 0.74
CA PRO A 88 -8.72 -13.69 1.64
C PRO A 88 -9.93 -14.18 0.86
N SER A 89 -10.60 -15.21 1.40
CA SER A 89 -11.88 -15.69 0.90
C SER A 89 -12.82 -14.49 0.67
N PRO A 90 -13.52 -14.43 -0.49
CA PRO A 90 -14.50 -13.37 -0.75
C PRO A 90 -15.45 -13.28 0.45
N ILE A 91 -15.53 -12.10 1.05
CA ILE A 91 -16.44 -11.86 2.17
C ILE A 91 -17.85 -11.96 1.59
N PRO A 92 -18.67 -12.94 2.02
CA PRO A 92 -20.07 -12.94 1.62
C PRO A 92 -20.73 -11.72 2.26
N TYR A 93 -21.22 -10.81 1.43
CA TYR A 93 -22.11 -9.74 1.86
C TYR A 93 -23.44 -10.38 2.27
N GLN A 94 -23.70 -10.47 3.59
CA GLN A 94 -25.04 -10.73 4.11
C GLN A 94 -25.69 -9.37 4.39
N PRO A 95 -26.66 -8.93 3.58
CA PRO A 95 -27.51 -7.83 3.99
C PRO A 95 -28.23 -8.24 5.30
N ALA A 96 -28.31 -7.32 6.25
CA ALA A 96 -29.09 -7.52 7.47
C ALA A 96 -30.56 -7.71 7.08
N ALA A 97 -31.01 -8.98 7.06
CA ALA A 97 -32.39 -9.34 6.82
C ALA A 97 -33.05 -9.67 8.17
N ASP A 98 -33.83 -8.71 8.68
CA ASP A 98 -34.70 -8.86 9.84
C ASP A 98 -35.93 -9.72 9.50
N HIS A 99 -35.77 -11.01 9.16
CA HIS A 99 -36.90 -11.93 9.00
C HIS A 99 -36.62 -13.31 9.62
N PRO A 100 -37.53 -13.87 10.44
CA PRO A 100 -37.35 -15.18 11.06
C PRO A 100 -37.50 -16.28 10.00
N ILE A 101 -36.43 -17.04 9.77
CA ILE A 101 -36.43 -18.17 8.83
C ILE A 101 -36.97 -19.41 9.55
N ILE A 102 -38.16 -19.85 9.15
CA ILE A 102 -38.73 -21.16 9.49
C ILE A 102 -37.82 -22.23 8.89
N GLN A 103 -37.23 -23.09 9.73
CA GLN A 103 -36.44 -24.24 9.30
C GLN A 103 -37.38 -25.37 8.85
N THR A 104 -37.47 -25.61 7.55
CA THR A 104 -38.02 -26.85 7.01
C THR A 104 -36.87 -27.79 6.69
N GLU A 105 -36.81 -28.94 7.37
CA GLU A 105 -35.80 -29.97 7.13
C GLU A 105 -36.08 -30.68 5.79
N THR A 106 -35.18 -30.52 4.81
CA THR A 106 -35.15 -31.38 3.62
C THR A 106 -33.86 -32.18 3.57
N LYS A 107 -34.05 -33.49 3.61
CA LYS A 107 -33.10 -34.60 3.71
C LYS A 107 -32.24 -34.75 2.44
N GLY A 108 -30.92 -34.92 2.63
CA GLY A 108 -30.07 -35.76 1.78
C GLY A 108 -29.45 -35.14 0.52
N ARG A 109 -28.35 -34.39 0.66
CA ARG A 109 -27.29 -34.32 -0.36
C ARG A 109 -25.95 -34.13 0.32
N LYS A 110 -25.03 -35.09 0.15
CA LYS A 110 -23.66 -35.03 0.68
C LYS A 110 -22.86 -34.06 -0.20
N THR A 111 -23.10 -32.76 -0.04
CA THR A 111 -22.32 -31.69 -0.65
C THR A 111 -20.97 -31.65 0.05
N MET A 112 -19.86 -31.67 -0.70
CA MET A 112 -18.54 -31.38 -0.15
C MET A 112 -18.61 -30.04 0.57
N ARG A 113 -18.65 -30.07 1.91
CA ARG A 113 -18.53 -28.88 2.73
C ARG A 113 -17.09 -28.45 2.61
N ASN A 114 -16.84 -27.41 1.82
CA ASN A 114 -15.65 -26.61 2.03
C ASN A 114 -15.74 -26.12 3.48
N THR A 115 -14.90 -26.65 4.36
CA THR A 115 -14.74 -26.16 5.71
C THR A 115 -13.95 -24.84 5.66
N SER A 116 -14.40 -23.87 4.84
CA SER A 116 -14.02 -22.49 5.07
C SER A 116 -14.66 -22.13 6.40
N LYS A 117 -13.86 -22.20 7.47
CA LYS A 117 -14.27 -21.72 8.79
C LYS A 117 -14.90 -20.35 8.58
N MET A 118 -16.22 -20.28 8.71
CA MET A 118 -16.98 -19.06 8.51
C MET A 118 -16.58 -18.14 9.65
N THR A 119 -15.62 -17.27 9.36
CA THR A 119 -15.12 -16.28 10.31
C THR A 119 -15.99 -15.05 10.15
N THR A 120 -16.52 -14.54 11.26
CA THR A 120 -17.27 -13.29 11.26
C THR A 120 -16.37 -12.17 10.76
N LEU A 121 -16.96 -11.22 10.05
CA LEU A 121 -16.22 -10.08 9.48
C LEU A 121 -15.50 -9.28 10.58
N GLU A 122 -16.15 -9.13 11.73
CA GLU A 122 -15.60 -8.55 12.95
C GLU A 122 -14.30 -9.23 13.40
N ASN A 123 -14.18 -10.55 13.24
CA ASN A 123 -12.95 -11.27 13.58
C ASN A 123 -11.79 -10.95 12.63
N LYS A 124 -12.07 -10.66 11.35
CA LYS A 124 -11.06 -10.30 10.35
C LYS A 124 -10.63 -8.84 10.41
N PHE A 125 -11.49 -7.93 10.88
CA PHE A 125 -11.11 -6.53 10.99
C PHE A 125 -9.96 -6.34 11.99
N PRO A 126 -8.95 -5.51 11.67
CA PRO A 126 -7.81 -5.26 12.56
C PRO A 126 -8.17 -4.37 13.74
N LEU A 127 -9.32 -3.69 13.70
CA LEU A 127 -9.81 -2.83 14.77
C LEU A 127 -10.34 -3.66 15.93
N LEU A 128 -9.92 -3.32 17.14
CA LEU A 128 -10.43 -3.91 18.38
C LEU A 128 -11.55 -3.04 18.96
N ALA A 129 -11.27 -1.77 19.22
CA ALA A 129 -12.21 -0.83 19.84
C ALA A 129 -11.79 0.62 19.58
N VAL A 130 -12.70 1.56 19.84
CA VAL A 130 -12.39 2.99 19.91
C VAL A 130 -12.67 3.45 21.33
N GLU A 131 -11.62 3.82 22.07
CA GLU A 131 -11.70 4.21 23.47
C GLU A 131 -10.94 5.51 23.69
N HIS A 132 -11.50 6.43 24.47
CA HIS A 132 -10.85 7.70 24.83
C HIS A 132 -10.35 8.51 23.60
N GLY A 133 -11.09 8.49 22.49
CA GLY A 133 -10.69 9.17 21.24
C GLY A 133 -9.51 8.51 20.52
N CYS A 134 -9.08 7.33 20.95
CA CYS A 134 -8.03 6.53 20.34
C CYS A 134 -8.62 5.28 19.70
N ILE A 135 -8.12 4.94 18.51
CA ILE A 135 -8.40 3.69 17.84
C ILE A 135 -7.40 2.65 18.33
N ILE A 136 -7.91 1.53 18.86
CA ILE A 136 -7.10 0.42 19.35
C ILE A 136 -7.19 -0.71 18.33
N SER A 137 -6.03 -1.18 17.85
CA SER A 137 -5.91 -2.36 17.00
C SER A 137 -5.86 -3.63 17.84
N LYS A 138 -6.30 -4.76 17.27
CA LYS A 138 -6.17 -6.09 17.89
C LYS A 138 -4.71 -6.49 18.13
N ASP A 139 -3.80 -5.90 17.35
CA ASP A 139 -2.36 -6.08 17.49
C ASP A 139 -1.73 -5.10 18.52
N ALA A 140 -2.57 -4.45 19.34
CA ALA A 140 -2.19 -3.49 20.38
C ALA A 140 -1.51 -2.20 19.86
N ASP A 141 -1.75 -1.84 18.60
CA ASP A 141 -1.40 -0.51 18.08
C ASP A 141 -2.44 0.52 18.55
N ILE A 142 -1.95 1.70 18.97
CA ILE A 142 -2.81 2.81 19.40
C ILE A 142 -2.71 3.91 18.36
N THR A 143 -3.83 4.34 17.81
CA THR A 143 -3.88 5.39 16.78
C THR A 143 -4.75 6.55 17.23
N VAL A 144 -4.22 7.77 17.13
CA VAL A 144 -4.99 9.00 17.28
C VAL A 144 -5.21 9.60 15.90
N ALA A 145 -6.43 10.05 15.62
CA ALA A 145 -6.81 10.68 14.36
C ALA A 145 -7.10 12.16 14.58
N PHE A 146 -6.55 13.01 13.71
CA PHE A 146 -6.78 14.44 13.70
C PHE A 146 -7.30 14.86 12.32
N GLU A 147 -8.23 15.80 12.29
CA GLU A 147 -8.54 16.57 11.09
C GLU A 147 -7.59 17.77 11.02
N VAL A 148 -6.98 17.99 9.86
CA VAL A 148 -5.97 19.04 9.66
C VAL A 148 -6.52 20.09 8.72
N GLU A 149 -6.63 21.31 9.22
CA GLU A 149 -6.87 22.49 8.40
C GLU A 149 -5.54 22.95 7.78
N LEU A 150 -5.49 22.97 6.45
CA LEU A 150 -4.34 23.43 5.69
C LEU A 150 -4.70 24.71 4.93
N PRO A 151 -3.75 25.66 4.78
CA PRO A 151 -3.99 26.86 4.00
C PRO A 151 -4.26 26.50 2.54
N GLU A 152 -5.13 27.28 1.91
CA GLU A 152 -5.48 27.10 0.51
C GLU A 152 -4.26 27.27 -0.39
N LEU A 153 -4.27 26.55 -1.51
CA LEU A 153 -3.14 26.56 -2.45
C LEU A 153 -2.84 27.99 -2.92
N TYR A 154 -1.57 28.40 -2.82
CA TYR A 154 -1.08 29.74 -3.21
C TYR A 154 -1.54 30.92 -2.34
N THR A 155 -2.10 30.68 -1.16
CA THR A 155 -2.48 31.76 -0.22
C THR A 155 -1.38 32.17 0.75
N VAL A 156 -0.30 31.38 0.84
CA VAL A 156 0.81 31.61 1.78
C VAL A 156 2.04 32.19 1.11
N THR A 157 2.74 33.06 1.84
CA THR A 157 4.05 33.58 1.44
C THR A 157 5.13 32.52 1.58
N GLY A 158 6.27 32.71 0.91
CA GLY A 158 7.40 31.77 1.01
C GLY A 158 7.94 31.61 2.44
N ALA A 159 7.94 32.69 3.23
CA ALA A 159 8.40 32.64 4.62
C ALA A 159 7.44 31.84 5.52
N GLU A 160 6.13 32.01 5.34
CA GLU A 160 5.12 31.22 6.07
C GLU A 160 5.18 29.75 5.70
N TYR A 161 5.38 29.44 4.41
CA TYR A 161 5.54 28.07 3.95
C TYR A 161 6.75 27.39 4.62
N GLU A 162 7.91 28.05 4.67
CA GLU A 162 9.10 27.54 5.35
C GLU A 162 8.88 27.32 6.86
N ALA A 163 8.13 28.22 7.51
CA ALA A 163 7.77 28.08 8.92
C ALA A 163 6.88 26.84 9.15
N ILE A 164 5.85 26.65 8.31
CA ILE A 164 4.95 25.48 8.37
C ILE A 164 5.75 24.19 8.11
N HIS A 165 6.57 24.18 7.06
CA HIS A 165 7.41 23.02 6.73
C HIS A 165 8.38 22.68 7.86
N GLY A 166 9.05 23.69 8.43
CA GLY A 166 9.93 23.54 9.58
C GLY A 166 9.21 23.00 10.82
N CYS A 167 7.96 23.41 11.05
CA CYS A 167 7.12 22.89 12.12
C CYS A 167 6.83 21.39 11.94
N TRP A 168 6.40 20.97 10.74
CA TRP A 168 6.18 19.55 10.42
C TRP A 168 7.44 18.71 10.61
N CYS A 169 8.58 19.20 10.12
CA CYS A 169 9.86 18.52 10.28
C CYS A 169 10.26 18.35 11.76
N LYS A 170 10.03 19.36 12.59
CA LYS A 170 10.27 19.27 14.04
C LYS A 170 9.30 18.29 14.70
N ALA A 171 8.01 18.39 14.40
CA ALA A 171 6.97 17.53 14.95
C ALA A 171 7.25 16.04 14.66
N ILE A 172 7.66 15.70 13.45
CA ILE A 172 8.01 14.32 13.09
C ILE A 172 9.27 13.84 13.82
N LYS A 173 10.28 14.71 13.97
CA LYS A 173 11.54 14.36 14.64
C LYS A 173 11.41 14.13 16.14
N VAL A 174 10.43 14.76 16.81
CA VAL A 174 10.22 14.59 18.26
C VAL A 174 9.37 13.36 18.59
N LEU A 175 8.79 12.70 17.58
CA LEU A 175 8.02 11.48 17.82
C LEU A 175 8.90 10.37 18.39
N PRO A 176 8.39 9.59 19.35
CA PRO A 176 9.14 8.49 19.93
C PRO A 176 9.32 7.37 18.90
N ASP A 177 10.31 6.50 19.15
CA ASP A 177 10.58 5.33 18.31
C ASP A 177 9.32 4.49 18.09
N PHE A 178 9.21 3.88 16.91
CA PHE A 178 8.05 3.08 16.50
C PHE A 178 6.74 3.88 16.51
N SER A 179 6.82 5.14 16.07
CA SER A 179 5.65 5.95 15.72
C SER A 179 5.52 6.00 14.20
N VAL A 180 4.30 5.80 13.70
CA VAL A 180 3.96 5.89 12.29
C VAL A 180 3.06 7.09 12.12
N VAL A 181 3.46 8.00 11.22
CA VAL A 181 2.65 9.13 10.81
C VAL A 181 2.03 8.80 9.47
N HIS A 182 0.72 8.88 9.37
CA HIS A 182 -0.01 8.67 8.13
C HIS A 182 -0.91 9.86 7.86
N LYS A 183 -0.59 10.60 6.80
CA LYS A 183 -1.41 11.70 6.30
C LYS A 183 -2.27 11.19 5.14
N GLN A 184 -3.57 11.44 5.22
CA GLN A 184 -4.55 11.01 4.23
C GLN A 184 -5.31 12.22 3.70
N ASP A 185 -5.24 12.43 2.39
CA ASP A 185 -5.93 13.52 1.70
C ASP A 185 -7.09 12.99 0.88
N TRP A 186 -8.27 13.52 1.12
CA TRP A 186 -9.49 13.21 0.39
C TRP A 186 -9.86 14.39 -0.49
N PHE A 187 -10.12 14.11 -1.76
CA PHE A 187 -10.54 15.12 -2.74
C PHE A 187 -11.88 14.69 -3.32
N ILE A 188 -12.94 15.40 -2.93
CA ILE A 188 -14.31 15.10 -3.36
C ILE A 188 -14.81 16.24 -4.22
N LYS A 189 -15.33 15.92 -5.40
CA LYS A 189 -16.00 16.91 -6.25
C LYS A 189 -17.38 17.20 -5.66
N GLU A 190 -17.54 18.37 -5.08
CA GLU A 190 -18.81 18.84 -4.54
C GLU A 190 -19.34 20.02 -5.36
N ARG A 191 -20.64 20.31 -5.24
CA ARG A 191 -21.24 21.53 -5.82
C ARG A 191 -21.38 22.54 -4.71
N TYR A 192 -20.96 23.77 -4.98
CA TYR A 192 -21.12 24.86 -4.02
C TYR A 192 -22.60 25.14 -3.77
N THR A 193 -22.99 25.16 -2.49
CA THR A 193 -24.35 25.49 -2.07
C THR A 193 -24.31 26.86 -1.36
N PRO A 194 -25.01 27.87 -1.88
CA PRO A 194 -24.91 29.21 -1.34
C PRO A 194 -25.69 29.35 -0.03
N GLU A 195 -25.10 29.98 0.97
CA GLU A 195 -25.75 30.26 2.25
C GLU A 195 -26.53 31.59 2.19
N LEU A 196 -27.70 31.57 1.56
CA LEU A 196 -28.50 32.78 1.29
C LEU A 196 -29.32 33.29 2.50
N HIS A 197 -29.31 32.58 3.63
CA HIS A 197 -30.17 32.83 4.79
C HIS A 197 -29.50 33.60 5.95
N LYS A 198 -28.28 34.12 5.77
CA LYS A 198 -27.65 34.99 6.77
C LYS A 198 -28.27 36.39 6.69
N ASP A 199 -28.92 36.82 7.78
CA ASP A 199 -29.76 38.04 7.84
C ASP A 199 -29.02 39.36 7.55
N ASP A 200 -27.68 39.38 7.52
CA ASP A 200 -26.84 40.57 7.31
C ASP A 200 -25.86 40.46 6.11
N MET A 201 -26.28 39.87 4.98
CA MET A 201 -25.39 39.74 3.82
C MET A 201 -25.29 41.02 2.97
N SER A 202 -24.06 41.56 2.86
CA SER A 202 -23.72 42.67 1.95
C SER A 202 -24.06 42.35 0.48
N PHE A 203 -24.33 43.38 -0.33
CA PHE A 203 -24.60 43.24 -1.77
C PHE A 203 -23.51 42.46 -2.52
N LEU A 204 -22.24 42.67 -2.15
CA LEU A 204 -21.11 41.95 -2.74
C LEU A 204 -21.13 40.47 -2.34
N SER A 205 -21.34 40.17 -1.06
CA SER A 205 -21.44 38.78 -0.57
C SER A 205 -22.60 38.05 -1.25
N ARG A 206 -23.76 38.67 -1.39
CA ARG A 206 -24.91 38.08 -2.10
C ARG A 206 -24.63 37.83 -3.59
N SER A 207 -23.87 38.72 -4.24
CA SER A 207 -23.49 38.57 -5.64
C SER A 207 -22.43 37.46 -5.81
N PHE A 208 -21.50 37.33 -4.86
CA PHE A 208 -20.53 36.25 -4.79
C PHE A 208 -21.23 34.88 -4.64
N GLU A 209 -22.10 34.73 -3.65
CA GLU A 209 -22.88 33.50 -3.42
C GLU A 209 -23.65 33.07 -4.68
N ARG A 210 -24.29 34.01 -5.37
CA ARG A 210 -25.00 33.75 -6.63
C ARG A 210 -24.07 33.40 -7.79
N HIS A 211 -22.89 34.01 -7.87
CA HIS A 211 -21.92 33.75 -8.93
C HIS A 211 -21.37 32.32 -8.87
N PHE A 212 -21.16 31.81 -7.65
CA PHE A 212 -20.61 30.49 -7.40
C PHE A 212 -21.67 29.40 -7.21
N ASN A 213 -22.95 29.76 -7.17
CA ASN A 213 -24.05 28.81 -7.06
C ASN A 213 -23.93 27.67 -8.10
N GLU A 214 -24.05 26.43 -7.62
CA GLU A 214 -23.95 25.18 -8.40
C GLU A 214 -22.60 24.91 -9.08
N ARG A 215 -21.58 25.76 -8.90
CA ARG A 215 -20.28 25.52 -9.50
C ARG A 215 -19.60 24.33 -8.82
N PRO A 216 -19.04 23.39 -9.59
CA PRO A 216 -18.29 22.29 -9.02
C PRO A 216 -16.94 22.79 -8.49
N TYR A 217 -16.59 22.38 -7.27
CA TYR A 217 -15.28 22.62 -6.67
C TYR A 217 -14.72 21.30 -6.12
N LEU A 218 -13.41 21.26 -5.93
CA LEU A 218 -12.75 20.11 -5.33
C LEU A 218 -12.58 20.38 -3.84
N LYS A 219 -13.43 19.76 -3.03
CA LYS A 219 -13.31 19.83 -1.58
C LYS A 219 -12.16 18.94 -1.15
N HIS A 220 -11.21 19.53 -0.45
CA HIS A 220 -10.09 18.83 0.15
C HIS A 220 -10.36 18.66 1.65
N THR A 221 -10.18 17.44 2.14
CA THR A 221 -10.22 17.13 3.57
C THR A 221 -8.97 16.34 3.90
N CYS A 222 -8.26 16.76 4.96
CA CYS A 222 -7.00 16.15 5.35
C CYS A 222 -7.13 15.52 6.74
N TYR A 223 -6.78 14.25 6.84
CA TYR A 223 -6.70 13.55 8.11
C TYR A 223 -5.25 13.16 8.40
N LEU A 224 -4.85 13.31 9.66
CA LEU A 224 -3.55 12.89 10.17
C LEU A 224 -3.76 11.82 11.23
N TYR A 225 -3.19 10.65 10.97
CA TYR A 225 -3.18 9.54 11.90
C TYR A 225 -1.78 9.38 12.50
N LEU A 226 -1.71 9.38 13.82
CA LEU A 226 -0.50 9.09 14.57
C LEU A 226 -0.68 7.74 15.27
N THR A 227 0.05 6.74 14.79
CA THR A 227 -0.01 5.38 15.34
C THR A 227 1.25 5.08 16.13
N LYS A 228 1.09 4.73 17.41
CA LYS A 228 2.15 4.11 18.21
C LYS A 228 2.10 2.60 18.01
N THR A 229 3.19 2.05 17.48
CA THR A 229 3.35 0.61 17.25
C THR A 229 4.52 0.05 18.07
N THR A 230 4.67 -1.27 18.00
CA THR A 230 5.75 -2.03 18.64
C THR A 230 6.88 -2.32 17.65
N LYS A 231 8.08 -2.60 18.18
CA LYS A 231 9.26 -2.94 17.36
C LYS A 231 9.04 -4.16 16.49
N GLU A 232 8.38 -5.18 17.04
CA GLU A 232 8.10 -6.43 16.34
C GLU A 232 7.13 -6.21 15.18
N ARG A 233 6.08 -5.41 15.41
CA ARG A 233 5.10 -5.09 14.38
C ARG A 233 5.68 -4.26 13.24
N ASN A 234 6.56 -3.30 13.54
CA ASN A 234 7.21 -2.49 12.50
C ASN A 234 8.11 -3.31 11.57
N ARG A 235 8.58 -4.49 11.99
CA ARG A 235 9.36 -5.42 11.15
C ARG A 235 8.49 -6.32 10.28
N MET A 236 7.18 -6.32 10.49
CA MET A 236 6.27 -7.26 9.87
C MET A 236 5.97 -6.87 8.42
N GLN A 237 6.03 -7.84 7.51
CA GLN A 237 5.77 -7.63 6.09
C GLN A 237 4.27 -7.77 5.79
N SER A 238 3.82 -7.13 4.71
CA SER A 238 2.41 -7.13 4.28
C SER A 238 1.81 -8.51 4.04
N ASN A 239 2.66 -9.50 3.72
CA ASN A 239 2.29 -10.91 3.53
C ASN A 239 1.92 -11.66 4.82
N PHE A 240 2.09 -11.01 5.99
CA PHE A 240 1.72 -11.53 7.31
C PHE A 240 0.58 -10.72 7.94
N SER A 241 -0.14 -9.93 7.14
CA SER A 241 -1.33 -9.21 7.57
C SER A 241 -2.42 -10.15 8.08
N THR A 242 -3.17 -9.71 9.08
CA THR A 242 -4.36 -10.37 9.62
C THR A 242 -5.41 -10.66 8.53
N LEU A 243 -5.41 -9.89 7.44
CA LEU A 243 -6.29 -10.13 6.29
C LEU A 243 -5.85 -11.32 5.42
N CYS A 244 -4.56 -11.66 5.42
CA CYS A 244 -3.98 -12.77 4.65
C CYS A 244 -3.83 -14.06 5.47
N ARG A 245 -4.34 -14.08 6.70
CA ARG A 245 -4.30 -15.21 7.65
C ARG A 245 -5.68 -15.82 7.84
#